data_AF-A0A7M7KFA8-F1
#
_entry.id   AF-A0A7M7KFA8-F1
#
_cell.length_a   1.000
_cell.length_b   1.000
_cell.length_c   1.000
_cell.angle_alpha   90.00
_cell.angle_beta   90.00
_cell.angle_gamma   90.00
#
_symmetry.space_group_name_H-M   'P 1'
#
loop_
_entity.id
_entity.type
_entity.pdbx_description
1 polymer ?
#
loop_
_entity_poly.entity_id
_entity_poly.type
_entity_poly.pdbx_seq_one_letter_code
_entity_poly.pdbx_strand_id
1 'polypeptide(L)'
;MHLEQEICNCSLPHHEYSVIYGDRLCGYQVQETCMNALKINGSYDTCQTRCHLGCLQTRYDVRLSGIDRYERNETDIHRATLMLSFGSSSVEYFRYVQTIGPEMVLGYIGSYIGIWAGVSLHGLFQIIHDKIQKWCCC
;
A
#
# COMPACT_ATOMS: atom_id res chain seq x y z
N MET A 1 5.09 -18.23 -4.52
CA MET A 1 4.71 -19.65 -4.62
C MET A 1 4.67 -20.16 -6.05
N HIS A 2 3.90 -19.60 -6.99
CA HIS A 2 3.87 -20.13 -8.37
C HIS A 2 5.26 -20.16 -9.04
N LEU A 3 6.05 -19.09 -8.88
CA LEU A 3 7.44 -19.05 -9.36
C LEU A 3 8.35 -20.13 -8.73
N GLU A 4 8.13 -20.47 -7.46
CA GLU A 4 8.88 -21.54 -6.78
C GLU A 4 8.50 -22.91 -7.35
N GLN A 5 7.21 -23.11 -7.65
CA GLN A 5 6.72 -24.31 -8.32
C GLN A 5 7.25 -24.44 -9.74
N GLU A 6 7.35 -23.35 -10.51
CA GLU A 6 7.90 -23.37 -11.86
C GLU A 6 9.41 -23.73 -11.88
N ILE A 7 10.18 -23.20 -10.92
CA ILE A 7 11.64 -23.34 -10.92
C ILE A 7 12.08 -24.62 -10.19
N CYS A 8 11.50 -24.91 -9.04
CA CYS A 8 11.93 -25.99 -8.15
C CYS A 8 10.93 -27.13 -8.02
N ASN A 9 9.72 -26.99 -8.59
CA ASN A 9 8.61 -27.94 -8.46
C ASN A 9 8.23 -28.24 -6.99
N CYS A 10 8.52 -27.30 -6.09
CA CYS A 10 8.19 -27.37 -4.68
C CYS A 10 8.19 -25.97 -4.05
N SER A 11 7.47 -25.79 -2.95
CA SER A 11 7.44 -24.56 -2.16
C SER A 11 8.38 -24.64 -0.97
N LEU A 12 9.06 -23.54 -0.67
CA LEU A 12 9.97 -23.50 0.48
C LEU A 12 9.18 -23.42 1.79
N PRO A 13 9.47 -24.29 2.79
CA PRO A 13 8.62 -24.39 3.98
C PRO A 13 8.72 -23.20 4.94
N HIS A 14 9.74 -22.36 4.82
CA HIS A 14 9.90 -21.15 5.64
C HIS A 14 9.19 -19.93 5.04
N HIS A 15 8.57 -20.04 3.86
CA HIS A 15 7.73 -18.98 3.34
C HIS A 15 6.39 -18.96 4.07
N GLU A 16 5.94 -17.77 4.46
CA GLU A 16 4.81 -17.50 5.37
C GLU A 16 3.48 -18.15 4.95
N TYR A 17 3.34 -18.46 3.66
CA TYR A 17 2.13 -19.00 3.06
C TYR A 17 2.34 -20.37 2.38
N SER A 18 3.47 -21.03 2.65
CA SER A 18 3.89 -22.27 1.96
C SER A 18 2.97 -23.46 2.20
N VAL A 19 2.37 -23.52 3.38
CA VAL A 19 1.45 -24.59 3.80
C VAL A 19 0.07 -24.43 3.18
N ILE A 20 -0.36 -23.18 2.91
CA ILE A 20 -1.70 -22.88 2.41
C ILE A 20 -1.74 -22.87 0.88
N TYR A 21 -0.69 -22.35 0.24
CA TYR A 21 -0.64 -22.12 -1.21
C TYR A 21 0.40 -22.99 -1.92
N GLY A 22 1.14 -23.83 -1.20
CA GLY A 22 2.08 -24.76 -1.79
C GLY A 22 1.49 -26.16 -1.88
N ASP A 23 1.42 -26.71 -3.09
CA ASP A 23 0.97 -28.09 -3.29
C ASP A 23 1.94 -29.11 -2.67
N ARG A 24 3.24 -28.83 -2.74
CA ARG A 24 4.31 -29.72 -2.27
C ARG A 24 5.46 -28.94 -1.66
N LEU A 25 5.78 -29.23 -0.41
CA LEU A 25 6.92 -28.62 0.29
C LEU A 25 8.25 -29.23 -0.15
N CYS A 26 9.28 -28.41 -0.29
CA CYS A 26 10.64 -28.85 -0.60
C CYS A 26 11.25 -29.62 0.58
N GLY A 27 11.79 -30.81 0.30
CA GLY A 27 12.60 -31.55 1.27
C GLY A 27 13.89 -30.80 1.61
N TYR A 28 14.41 -31.01 2.83
CA TYR A 28 15.56 -30.28 3.37
C TYR A 28 16.77 -30.21 2.41
N GLN A 29 17.09 -31.31 1.74
CA GLN A 29 18.22 -31.41 0.82
C GLN A 29 18.11 -30.50 -0.43
N VAL A 30 16.89 -30.10 -0.81
CA VAL A 30 16.62 -29.33 -2.04
C VAL A 30 16.35 -27.85 -1.72
N GLN A 31 16.25 -27.48 -0.45
CA GLN A 31 15.91 -26.11 -0.05
C GLN A 31 17.00 -25.11 -0.43
N GLU A 32 18.26 -25.43 -0.15
CA GLU A 32 19.38 -24.53 -0.42
C GLU A 32 19.61 -24.35 -1.94
N THR A 33 19.52 -25.45 -2.69
CA THR A 33 19.65 -25.41 -4.15
C THR A 33 18.52 -24.61 -4.80
N CYS A 34 17.28 -24.79 -4.32
CA CYS A 34 16.14 -24.01 -4.78
C CYS A 34 16.27 -22.52 -4.44
N MET A 35 16.69 -22.18 -3.20
CA MET A 35 16.95 -20.79 -2.81
C MET A 35 17.97 -20.12 -3.74
N ASN A 36 19.06 -20.82 -4.04
CA ASN A 36 20.09 -20.32 -4.93
C ASN A 36 19.56 -20.14 -6.36
N ALA A 37 18.75 -21.07 -6.86
CA ALA A 37 18.11 -20.96 -8.17
C ALA A 37 17.16 -19.75 -8.26
N LEU A 38 16.34 -19.51 -7.22
CA LEU A 38 15.45 -18.36 -7.13
C LEU A 38 16.22 -17.03 -7.11
N LYS A 39 17.38 -17.01 -6.43
CA LYS A 39 18.25 -15.84 -6.37
C LYS A 39 18.91 -15.55 -7.72
N ILE A 40 19.44 -16.58 -8.39
CA ILE A 40 20.08 -16.45 -9.71
C ILE A 40 19.07 -15.98 -10.78
N ASN A 41 17.85 -16.49 -10.73
CA ASN A 41 16.79 -16.12 -11.67
C ASN A 41 16.15 -14.75 -11.38
N GLY A 42 16.58 -14.02 -10.35
CA GLY A 42 15.98 -12.73 -9.99
C GLY A 42 14.48 -12.84 -9.65
N SER A 43 14.05 -14.00 -9.15
CA SER A 43 12.63 -14.27 -8.89
C SER A 43 12.08 -13.35 -7.79
N TYR A 44 12.93 -12.93 -6.85
CA TYR A 44 12.59 -11.95 -5.82
C TYR A 44 12.28 -10.58 -6.40
N ASP A 45 13.08 -10.08 -7.35
CA ASP A 45 12.85 -8.77 -7.98
C ASP A 45 11.58 -8.79 -8.84
N THR A 46 11.36 -9.89 -9.55
CA THR A 46 10.13 -10.11 -10.33
C THR A 46 8.90 -10.18 -9.41
N CYS A 47 9.02 -10.84 -8.26
CA CYS A 47 7.97 -10.89 -7.26
C CYS A 47 7.71 -9.50 -6.67
N GLN A 48 8.75 -8.76 -6.31
CA GLN A 48 8.65 -7.44 -5.71
C GLN A 48 7.98 -6.42 -6.63
N THR A 49 8.19 -6.51 -7.95
CA THR A 49 7.53 -5.63 -8.93
C THR A 49 6.05 -5.95 -9.12
N ARG A 50 5.64 -7.22 -8.95
CA ARG A 50 4.24 -7.65 -9.07
C ARG A 50 3.46 -7.61 -7.76
N CYS A 51 4.14 -7.80 -6.63
CA CYS A 51 3.54 -7.78 -5.31
C CYS A 51 3.24 -6.35 -4.90
N HIS A 52 1.98 -5.97 -5.07
CA HIS A 52 1.47 -4.75 -4.47
C HIS A 52 1.15 -4.97 -2.99
N LEU A 53 1.28 -3.90 -2.20
CA LEU A 53 0.74 -3.87 -0.85
C LEU A 53 -0.77 -4.11 -0.94
N GLY A 54 -1.30 -4.93 -0.03
CA GLY A 54 -2.74 -5.16 0.06
C GLY A 54 -3.48 -3.87 0.39
N CYS A 55 -4.68 -3.66 -0.16
CA CYS A 55 -5.49 -2.48 0.14
C CYS A 55 -5.92 -2.42 1.61
N LEU A 56 -6.05 -3.58 2.25
CA LEU A 56 -6.35 -3.72 3.67
C LEU A 56 -5.21 -4.50 4.32
N GLN A 57 -4.47 -3.84 5.20
CA GLN A 57 -3.40 -4.45 5.98
C GLN A 57 -3.57 -4.06 7.44
N THR A 58 -3.56 -5.07 8.31
CA THR A 58 -3.49 -4.88 9.76
C THR A 58 -2.04 -5.06 10.18
N ARG A 59 -1.48 -4.06 10.86
CA ARG A 59 -0.12 -4.10 11.40
C ARG A 59 -0.20 -4.08 12.92
N TYR A 60 0.64 -4.88 13.56
CA TYR A 60 0.77 -4.93 15.02
C TYR A 60 2.13 -4.33 15.39
N ASP A 61 2.13 -3.26 16.20
CA ASP A 61 3.36 -2.76 16.83
C ASP A 61 3.65 -3.62 18.06
N VAL A 62 4.75 -4.38 18.03
CA VAL A 62 5.13 -5.29 19.10
C VAL A 62 6.27 -4.66 19.90
N ARG A 63 6.02 -4.45 21.19
CA ARG A 63 7.03 -3.93 22.12
C ARG A 63 7.35 -4.97 23.17
N LEU A 64 8.64 -5.15 23.44
CA LEU A 64 9.10 -6.03 24.49
C LEU A 64 8.84 -5.38 25.86
N SER A 65 7.89 -5.92 26.62
CA SER A 65 7.53 -5.39 27.93
C SER A 65 8.51 -5.77 29.05
N GLY A 66 9.28 -6.85 28.88
CA GLY A 66 10.23 -7.33 29.87
C GLY A 66 10.78 -8.70 29.50
N ILE A 67 11.95 -9.03 30.07
CA ILE A 67 12.53 -10.37 30.03
C ILE A 67 12.70 -10.78 31.49
N ASP A 68 11.97 -11.80 31.91
CA ASP A 68 12.16 -12.38 33.23
C ASP A 68 13.03 -13.64 33.11
N ARG A 69 13.93 -13.81 34.08
CA ARG A 69 14.77 -15.01 34.17
C ARG A 69 14.12 -15.94 35.17
N TYR A 70 13.63 -17.08 34.69
CA TYR A 70 13.17 -18.13 35.59
C TYR A 70 14.33 -18.60 36.48
N GLU A 71 14.08 -18.68 37.79
CA GLU A 71 15.00 -19.38 38.70
C GLU A 71 15.12 -20.83 38.27
N ARG A 72 16.36 -21.26 38.03
CA ARG A 72 16.69 -22.54 37.46
C ARG A 72 16.53 -23.62 38.52
N ASN A 73 15.38 -24.27 38.58
CA ASN A 73 15.29 -25.56 39.27
C ASN A 73 16.09 -26.59 38.45
N GLU A 74 16.96 -27.35 39.13
CA GLU A 74 18.02 -28.20 38.54
C GLU A 74 17.55 -29.29 37.57
N THR A 75 16.24 -29.45 37.36
CA THR A 75 15.63 -30.53 36.58
C THR A 75 15.00 -30.10 35.25
N ASP A 76 14.76 -28.80 35.01
CA ASP A 76 14.12 -28.30 33.78
C ASP A 76 15.09 -27.46 32.95
N ILE A 77 15.72 -28.10 31.95
CA ILE A 77 16.91 -27.53 31.30
C ILE A 77 16.55 -26.44 30.28
N HIS A 78 15.33 -26.42 29.71
CA HIS A 78 14.93 -25.40 28.72
C HIS A 78 13.42 -25.08 28.76
N ARG A 79 12.99 -24.20 29.68
CA ARG A 79 11.63 -23.64 29.66
C ARG A 79 11.65 -22.19 29.17
N ALA A 80 10.92 -21.92 28.10
CA ALA A 80 10.67 -20.57 27.61
C ALA A 80 9.16 -20.32 27.65
N THR A 81 8.74 -19.24 28.30
CA THR A 81 7.34 -18.80 28.30
C THR A 81 7.27 -17.48 27.56
N LEU A 82 6.45 -17.44 26.52
CA LEU A 82 6.13 -16.22 25.78
C LEU A 82 4.75 -15.75 26.24
N MET A 83 4.69 -14.58 26.87
CA MET A 83 3.42 -13.93 27.21
C MET A 83 3.18 -12.78 26.22
N LEU A 84 2.07 -12.86 25.49
CA LEU A 84 1.61 -11.81 24.58
C LEU A 84 0.43 -11.09 25.22
N SER A 85 0.52 -9.78 25.35
CA SER A 85 -0.54 -8.94 25.90
C SER A 85 -0.70 -7.67 25.07
N PHE A 86 -1.95 -7.26 24.83
CA PHE A 86 -2.23 -5.97 24.21
C PHE A 86 -2.00 -4.86 25.25
N GLY A 87 -1.02 -3.99 24.99
CA GLY A 87 -0.71 -2.86 25.89
C GLY A 87 -1.79 -1.77 25.89
N SER A 88 -2.64 -1.72 24.86
CA SER A 88 -3.76 -0.80 24.74
C SER A 88 -4.89 -1.43 23.94
N SER A 89 -6.12 -1.00 24.20
CA SER A 89 -7.31 -1.33 23.40
C SER A 89 -7.52 -0.36 22.21
N SER A 90 -6.63 0.61 22.03
CA SER A 90 -6.71 1.57 20.92
C SER A 90 -6.24 0.95 19.61
N VAL A 91 -7.07 1.07 18.57
CA VAL A 91 -6.72 0.67 17.21
C VAL A 91 -6.56 1.94 16.37
N GLU A 92 -5.40 2.11 15.75
CA GLU A 92 -5.15 3.21 14.82
C GLU A 92 -5.52 2.81 13.40
N TYR A 93 -6.36 3.63 12.74
CA TYR A 93 -6.79 3.40 11.37
C TYR A 93 -6.10 4.37 10.42
N PHE A 94 -5.20 3.86 9.59
CA PHE A 94 -4.60 4.62 8.49
C PHE A 94 -5.39 4.37 7.21
N ARG A 95 -6.10 5.40 6.73
CA ARG A 95 -6.82 5.34 5.45
C ARG A 95 -6.17 6.29 4.46
N TYR A 96 -5.80 5.77 3.30
CA TYR A 96 -5.37 6.61 2.19
C TYR A 96 -6.60 7.28 1.59
N VAL A 97 -6.71 8.60 1.74
CA VAL A 97 -7.79 9.40 1.16
C VAL A 97 -7.22 10.15 -0.04
N GLN A 98 -7.91 10.08 -1.19
CA GLN A 98 -7.53 10.85 -2.36
C GLN A 98 -7.66 12.34 -2.08
N THR A 99 -6.57 13.09 -2.23
CA THR A 99 -6.54 14.54 -1.95
C THR A 99 -7.36 15.35 -2.96
N ILE A 100 -7.51 14.84 -4.19
CA ILE A 100 -8.22 15.52 -5.27
C ILE A 100 -9.22 14.53 -5.88
N GLY A 101 -10.50 14.75 -5.63
CA GLY A 101 -11.59 14.02 -6.27
C GLY A 101 -11.98 14.64 -7.62
N PRO A 102 -12.71 13.90 -8.48
CA PRO A 102 -13.20 14.40 -9.75
C PRO A 102 -14.09 15.66 -9.59
N GLU A 103 -14.83 15.77 -8.49
CA GLU A 103 -15.62 16.94 -8.14
C GLU A 103 -14.77 18.20 -7.96
N MET A 104 -13.57 18.07 -7.37
CA MET A 104 -12.63 19.18 -7.25
C MET A 104 -12.08 19.58 -8.62
N VAL A 105 -11.74 18.61 -9.47
CA VAL A 105 -11.25 18.88 -10.84
C VAL A 105 -12.31 19.61 -11.66
N LEU A 106 -13.56 19.16 -11.62
CA LEU A 106 -14.68 19.83 -12.28
C LEU A 106 -14.92 21.22 -11.70
N GLY A 107 -14.75 21.40 -10.38
CA GLY A 107 -14.78 22.71 -9.74
C GLY A 107 -13.71 23.66 -10.28
N TYR A 108 -12.47 23.18 -10.44
CA TYR A 108 -11.39 23.98 -11.01
C TYR A 108 -11.63 24.34 -12.47
N ILE A 109 -12.05 23.38 -13.29
CA ILE A 109 -12.35 23.63 -14.71
C ILE A 109 -13.54 24.60 -14.84
N GLY A 110 -14.61 24.36 -14.08
CA GLY A 110 -15.81 25.20 -14.09
C GLY A 110 -15.53 26.63 -13.63
N SER A 111 -14.71 26.81 -12.58
CA SER A 111 -14.31 28.16 -12.14
C SER A 111 -13.48 28.88 -13.20
N TYR A 112 -12.55 28.19 -13.86
CA TYR A 112 -11.75 28.78 -14.94
C TYR A 112 -12.64 29.21 -16.11
N ILE A 113 -13.52 28.33 -16.58
CA ILE A 113 -14.48 28.63 -17.67
C ILE A 113 -15.37 29.82 -17.29
N GLY A 114 -15.89 29.83 -16.06
CA GLY A 114 -16.76 30.91 -15.57
C GLY A 114 -16.07 32.28 -15.57
N ILE A 115 -14.81 32.35 -15.12
CA ILE A 115 -14.03 33.60 -15.12
C ILE A 115 -13.82 34.11 -16.55
N TRP A 116 -13.36 33.24 -17.46
CA TRP A 116 -13.10 33.65 -18.85
C TRP A 116 -14.37 34.05 -19.58
N ALA A 117 -15.45 33.28 -19.43
CA ALA A 117 -16.74 33.62 -19.99
C ALA A 117 -17.25 34.98 -19.47
N GLY A 118 -17.14 35.23 -18.16
CA GLY A 118 -17.52 36.50 -17.55
C GLY A 118 -16.73 37.69 -18.12
N VAL A 119 -15.41 37.55 -18.25
CA VAL A 119 -14.54 38.59 -18.84
C VAL A 119 -14.90 38.84 -20.31
N SER A 120 -15.13 37.79 -21.11
CA SER A 120 -15.55 37.94 -22.50
C SER A 120 -16.89 38.66 -22.64
N LEU A 121 -17.85 38.35 -21.76
CA LEU A 121 -19.18 38.95 -21.76
C LEU A 121 -19.13 40.42 -21.34
N HIS A 122 -18.31 40.75 -20.34
CA HIS A 122 -18.08 42.15 -19.95
C HIS A 122 -17.48 42.97 -21.09
N GLY A 123 -16.50 42.43 -21.82
CA GLY A 123 -15.92 43.07 -23.00
C GLY A 123 -16.95 43.34 -24.10
N LEU A 124 -17.86 42.38 -24.36
CA LEU A 124 -18.94 42.57 -25.33
C LEU A 124 -19.90 43.70 -24.90
N PHE A 125 -20.27 43.76 -23.62
CA PHE A 125 -21.12 44.82 -23.10
C PHE A 125 -20.51 46.22 -23.28
N GLN A 126 -19.20 46.37 -23.04
CA GLN A 126 -18.51 47.64 -23.25
C GLN A 126 -18.56 48.08 -24.72
N ILE A 127 -18.33 47.17 -25.68
CA ILE A 127 -18.38 47.47 -27.11
C ILE A 127 -19.79 47.92 -27.53
N ILE A 128 -20.84 47.26 -27.00
CA ILE A 128 -22.23 47.61 -27.29
C ILE A 128 -22.56 48.98 -26.70
N HIS A 129 -22.15 49.24 -25.45
CA HIS A 129 -22.36 50.52 -24.79
C HIS A 129 -21.71 51.67 -25.56
N ASP A 130 -20.44 51.51 -25.99
CA ASP A 130 -19.73 52.49 -26.81
C ASP A 130 -20.42 52.76 -28.16
N LYS A 131 -20.99 51.73 -28.80
CA LYS A 131 -21.75 51.89 -30.04
C LYS A 131 -23.06 52.63 -29.83
N ILE A 132 -23.81 52.31 -28.77
CA ILE A 132 -25.07 52.98 -28.43
C ILE A 132 -24.82 54.45 -28.09
N GLN A 133 -23.79 54.73 -27.29
CA GLN A 133 -23.45 56.09 -26.89
C GLN A 133 -23.00 56.94 -28.08
N LYS A 134 -22.26 56.37 -29.05
CA LYS A 134 -21.96 57.04 -30.32
C LYS A 134 -23.19 57.31 -31.18
N TRP A 135 -24.19 56.43 -31.17
CA TRP A 135 -25.43 56.61 -31.91
C TRP A 135 -26.38 57.64 -31.27
N CYS A 136 -26.37 57.79 -29.94
CA CYS A 136 -27.23 58.75 -29.24
C CYS A 136 -26.69 60.19 -29.20
N CYS A 137 -25.39 60.40 -29.49
CA CYS A 137 -24.76 61.73 -29.46
C CYS A 137 -24.48 62.33 -30.85
N CYS A 138 -25.05 61.76 -31.92
CA CYS A 138 -25.15 62.38 -33.25
C CYS A 138 -26.62 62.66 -33.55
#